data_AF-A0A183EFM0-F1
#
_entry.id   AF-A0A183EFM0-F1
#
_cell.length_a   1.000
_cell.length_b   1.000
_cell.length_c   1.000
_cell.angle_alpha   90.00
_cell.angle_beta   90.00
_cell.angle_gamma   90.00
#
_symmetry.space_group_name_H-M   'P 1'
#
loop_
_entity.id
_entity.type
_entity.pdbx_description
1 polymer ?
#
loop_
_entity_poly.entity_id
_entity_poly.type
_entity_poly.pdbx_seq_one_letter_code
_entity_poly.pdbx_strand_id
1 'polypeptide(L)'
;MEASEICATLPKLDRYKHLYKNYGQLAQANDLFEWAFLTARALENKYEELFVGVRYRKNIGFERIDKLRVRLAPWGIDEPSLQNGDCVVLKIGKDEEPMTEIPHRVRCPEGKEDWILGKTHCYYLVSNVSMISSGYKADHDCFKVDS
;
A
#
# COMPACT_ATOMS: atom_id res chain seq x y z
N MET A 1 -14.68 2.41 21.70
CA MET A 1 -13.37 1.98 22.21
C MET A 1 -12.36 2.96 21.64
N GLU A 2 -11.67 3.70 22.50
CA GLU A 2 -10.76 4.77 22.07
C GLU A 2 -9.59 4.18 21.27
N ALA A 3 -9.20 4.80 20.16
CA ALA A 3 -8.06 4.36 19.34
C ALA A 3 -6.77 4.23 20.16
N SER A 4 -6.63 5.05 21.21
CA SER A 4 -5.55 4.99 22.20
C SER A 4 -5.52 3.67 22.99
N GLU A 5 -6.68 3.15 23.42
CA GLU A 5 -6.79 1.85 24.11
C GLU A 5 -6.51 0.68 23.18
N ILE A 6 -6.97 0.76 21.92
CA ILE A 6 -6.70 -0.25 20.89
C ILE A 6 -5.20 -0.32 20.63
N CYS A 7 -4.53 0.82 20.44
CA CYS A 7 -3.08 0.85 20.22
C CYS A 7 -2.27 0.35 21.42
N ALA A 8 -2.69 0.63 22.65
CA ALA A 8 -2.01 0.13 23.85
C ALA A 8 -2.22 -1.37 24.08
N THR A 9 -3.29 -1.94 23.53
CA THR A 9 -3.68 -3.35 23.70
C THR A 9 -3.28 -4.22 22.52
N LEU A 10 -3.12 -3.67 21.31
CA LEU A 10 -2.74 -4.39 20.09
C LEU A 10 -1.48 -5.26 20.30
N PRO A 11 -0.35 -4.76 20.84
CA PRO A 11 0.82 -5.60 21.13
C PRO A 11 0.60 -6.66 22.23
N LYS A 12 -0.50 -6.55 22.99
CA LYS A 12 -0.82 -7.40 24.15
C LYS A 12 -1.90 -8.43 23.86
N LEU A 13 -2.58 -8.39 22.71
CA LEU A 13 -3.63 -9.36 22.36
C LEU A 13 -3.02 -10.76 22.18
N ASP A 14 -3.71 -11.80 22.66
CA ASP A 14 -3.24 -13.19 22.63
C ASP A 14 -2.92 -13.69 21.21
N ARG A 15 -3.65 -13.19 20.20
CA ARG A 15 -3.36 -13.46 18.79
C ARG A 15 -2.00 -12.93 18.30
N TYR A 16 -1.35 -12.07 19.07
CA TYR A 16 -0.02 -11.53 18.77
C TYR A 16 1.02 -11.89 19.82
N LYS A 17 0.62 -12.39 21.01
CA LYS A 17 1.56 -12.86 22.04
C LYS A 17 2.48 -13.97 21.52
N HIS A 18 2.00 -14.93 20.74
CA HIS A 18 2.88 -16.00 20.23
C HIS A 18 3.92 -15.51 19.21
N LEU A 19 3.84 -14.26 18.75
CA LEU A 19 4.82 -13.62 17.87
C LEU A 19 5.99 -12.97 18.64
N TYR A 20 6.18 -13.29 19.94
CA TYR A 20 7.27 -12.85 20.83
C TYR A 20 8.70 -13.12 20.27
N LYS A 21 8.85 -13.71 19.07
CA LYS A 21 10.08 -13.70 18.26
C LYS A 21 9.82 -13.21 16.82
N ASN A 22 10.04 -11.90 16.63
CA ASN A 22 10.69 -11.21 15.49
C ASN A 22 10.27 -11.48 14.03
N TYR A 23 8.98 -11.53 13.68
CA TYR A 23 8.62 -11.34 12.24
C TYR A 23 7.38 -10.48 11.97
N GLY A 24 6.62 -10.08 12.99
CA GLY A 24 5.41 -9.27 12.81
C GLY A 24 5.48 -7.95 13.57
N GLN A 25 5.30 -6.83 12.87
CA GLN A 25 5.11 -5.49 13.43
C GLN A 25 3.94 -4.79 12.71
N LEU A 26 3.44 -3.68 13.26
CA LEU A 26 2.49 -2.85 12.50
C LEU A 26 3.14 -2.41 11.19
N ALA A 27 2.33 -2.21 10.15
CA ALA A 27 2.83 -1.83 8.84
C ALA A 27 3.57 -0.48 8.91
N GLN A 28 4.79 -0.42 8.37
CA GLN A 28 5.66 0.74 8.45
C GLN A 28 6.41 0.95 7.14
N ALA A 29 5.74 1.62 6.20
CA ALA A 29 6.34 1.91 4.90
C ALA A 29 7.54 2.88 5.03
N ASN A 30 8.66 2.49 4.44
CA ASN A 30 9.86 3.32 4.35
C ASN A 30 9.86 4.20 3.09
N ASP A 31 9.15 3.77 2.06
CA ASP A 31 9.05 4.42 0.77
C ASP A 31 7.68 4.23 0.12
N LEU A 32 7.50 4.87 -1.04
CA LEU A 32 6.25 4.84 -1.79
C LEU A 32 5.91 3.46 -2.34
N PHE A 33 6.90 2.60 -2.62
CA PHE A 33 6.68 1.26 -3.17
C PHE A 33 6.11 0.33 -2.10
N GLU A 34 6.69 0.35 -0.89
CA GLU A 34 6.18 -0.40 0.25
C GLU A 34 4.77 0.08 0.63
N TRP A 35 4.55 1.40 0.59
CA TRP A 35 3.22 1.98 0.81
C TRP A 35 2.19 1.52 -0.22
N ALA A 36 2.53 1.58 -1.51
CA ALA A 36 1.66 1.12 -2.59
C ALA A 36 1.36 -0.37 -2.48
N PHE A 37 2.37 -1.19 -2.17
CA PHE A 37 2.19 -2.63 -1.95
C PHE A 37 1.21 -2.91 -0.81
N LEU A 38 1.41 -2.30 0.35
CA LEU A 38 0.54 -2.46 1.52
C LEU A 38 -0.90 -2.02 1.22
N THR A 39 -1.06 -0.89 0.53
CA THR A 39 -2.38 -0.35 0.14
C THR A 39 -3.08 -1.29 -0.85
N ALA A 40 -2.37 -1.78 -1.87
CA ALA A 40 -2.92 -2.72 -2.85
C ALA A 40 -3.35 -4.04 -2.19
N ARG A 41 -2.53 -4.58 -1.28
CA ARG A 41 -2.88 -5.77 -0.51
C ARG A 41 -4.09 -5.57 0.39
N ALA A 42 -4.19 -4.41 1.04
CA ALA A 42 -5.34 -4.05 1.86
C ALA A 42 -6.63 -3.97 1.00
N LEU A 43 -6.55 -3.35 -0.18
CA LEU A 43 -7.66 -3.30 -1.16
C LEU A 43 -8.09 -4.70 -1.62
N GLU A 44 -7.15 -5.56 -2.02
CA GLU A 44 -7.43 -6.95 -2.46
C GLU A 44 -8.16 -7.76 -1.38
N ASN A 45 -7.81 -7.53 -0.12
CA ASN A 45 -8.37 -8.24 1.03
C ASN A 45 -9.54 -7.50 1.67
N LYS A 46 -10.08 -6.45 1.02
CA LYS A 46 -11.27 -5.70 1.44
C LYS A 46 -11.14 -5.09 2.84
N TYR A 47 -9.94 -4.64 3.22
CA TYR A 47 -9.76 -3.83 4.42
C TYR A 47 -10.33 -2.43 4.17
N GLU A 48 -11.08 -1.91 5.14
CA GLU A 48 -11.57 -0.51 5.13
C GLU A 48 -10.51 0.45 5.69
N GLU A 49 -9.81 -0.02 6.72
CA GLU A 49 -8.74 0.70 7.40
C GLU A 49 -7.64 -0.25 7.88
N LEU A 50 -6.43 0.28 7.99
CA LEU A 50 -5.26 -0.43 8.51
C LEU A 50 -4.50 0.46 9.50
N PHE A 51 -4.29 -0.03 10.72
CA PHE A 51 -3.39 0.63 11.65
C PHE A 51 -1.95 0.54 11.16
N VAL A 52 -1.27 1.68 11.08
CA VAL A 52 0.15 1.75 10.74
C VAL A 52 0.99 1.99 11.99
N GLY A 53 2.27 1.62 11.94
CA GLY A 53 3.19 1.73 13.06
C GLY A 53 3.70 3.15 13.32
N VAL A 54 2.80 4.14 13.27
CA VAL A 54 3.05 5.56 13.55
C VAL A 54 2.07 6.04 14.62
N ARG A 55 2.57 6.82 15.58
CA ARG A 55 1.77 7.43 16.64
C ARG A 55 2.29 8.80 17.03
N TYR A 56 1.42 9.65 17.56
CA TYR A 56 1.78 10.91 18.18
C TYR A 56 2.21 10.71 19.65
N ARG A 57 3.23 11.45 20.08
CA ARG A 57 3.56 11.66 21.50
C ARG A 57 3.80 13.14 21.74
N LYS A 58 3.14 13.74 22.74
CA LYS A 58 3.19 15.18 23.04
C LYS A 58 4.59 15.82 23.00
N ASN A 59 5.60 15.14 23.53
CA ASN A 59 6.97 15.68 23.63
C ASN A 59 7.87 15.35 22.42
N ILE A 60 7.39 14.56 21.46
CA ILE A 60 8.19 14.03 20.34
C ILE A 60 7.54 14.37 18.99
N GLY A 61 6.23 14.52 18.93
CA GLY A 61 5.46 14.53 17.69
C GLY A 61 5.16 13.12 17.20
N PHE A 62 4.96 12.97 15.89
CA PHE A 62 4.75 11.67 15.27
C PHE A 62 6.04 10.86 15.24
N GLU A 63 5.99 9.66 15.80
CA GLU A 63 7.08 8.70 15.80
C GLU A 63 6.64 7.35 15.27
N ARG A 64 7.62 6.59 14.78
CA ARG A 64 7.43 5.19 14.44
C ARG A 64 7.65 4.29 15.66
N ILE A 65 6.91 3.18 15.71
CA ILE A 65 7.05 2.21 16.80
C ILE A 65 8.41 1.48 16.78
N ASP A 66 8.98 1.26 15.60
CA ASP A 66 10.31 0.66 15.35
C ASP A 66 11.49 1.62 15.57
N LYS A 67 11.22 2.85 16.02
CA LYS A 67 12.25 3.88 16.31
C LYS A 67 13.01 4.41 15.10
N LEU A 68 12.62 4.06 13.88
CA LEU A 68 13.14 4.69 12.68
C LEU A 68 12.49 6.08 12.48
N ARG A 69 13.12 6.90 11.64
CA ARG A 69 12.58 8.24 11.29
C ARG A 69 11.34 8.08 10.41
N VAL A 70 10.30 8.88 10.67
CA VAL A 70 9.17 9.05 9.74
C VAL A 70 9.71 9.74 8.48
N ARG A 71 9.72 9.02 7.35
CA ARG A 71 10.18 9.53 6.04
C ARG A 71 9.04 9.74 5.06
N LEU A 72 7.96 9.00 5.24
CA LEU A 72 6.76 9.03 4.43
C LEU A 72 5.57 9.23 5.37
N ALA A 73 4.76 10.24 5.08
CA ALA A 73 3.55 10.54 5.83
C ALA A 73 2.52 11.16 4.86
N PRO A 74 1.86 10.35 4.03
CA PRO A 74 0.88 10.82 3.07
C PRO A 74 -0.44 11.05 3.81
N TRP A 75 -0.54 12.21 4.45
CA TRP A 75 -1.74 12.60 5.19
C TRP A 75 -2.89 12.93 4.24
N GLY A 76 -4.10 12.61 4.66
CA GLY A 76 -5.32 13.04 3.97
C GLY A 76 -5.55 14.54 4.13
N ILE A 77 -6.61 15.03 3.48
CA ILE A 77 -7.10 16.39 3.68
C ILE A 77 -7.44 16.57 5.16
N ASP A 78 -7.02 17.69 5.75
CA ASP A 78 -7.19 18.05 7.17
C ASP A 78 -6.49 17.13 8.19
N GLU A 79 -5.60 16.24 7.74
CA GLU A 79 -4.74 15.41 8.57
C GLU A 79 -3.26 15.90 8.51
N PRO A 80 -2.43 15.65 9.55
CA PRO A 80 -2.74 14.92 10.77
C PRO A 80 -3.54 15.76 11.78
N SER A 81 -4.60 15.15 12.32
CA SER A 81 -5.43 15.68 13.38
C SER A 81 -5.31 14.83 14.63
N LEU A 82 -5.21 15.48 15.79
CA LEU A 82 -5.20 14.80 17.10
C LEU A 82 -6.61 14.68 17.70
N GLN A 83 -7.66 15.05 16.95
CA GLN A 83 -9.04 14.99 17.42
C GLN A 83 -9.52 13.54 17.60
N ASN A 84 -8.97 12.60 16.83
CA ASN A 84 -9.37 11.19 16.82
C ASN A 84 -8.34 10.27 17.53
N GLY A 85 -7.53 10.86 18.41
CA GLY A 85 -6.52 10.16 19.19
C GLY A 85 -5.11 10.25 18.61
N ASP A 86 -4.19 9.50 19.23
CA ASP A 86 -2.75 9.60 18.95
C ASP A 86 -2.25 8.58 17.91
N CYS A 87 -3.13 7.77 17.32
CA CYS A 87 -2.74 6.70 16.41
C CYS A 87 -3.07 7.02 14.95
N VAL A 88 -2.26 6.46 14.05
CA VAL A 88 -2.43 6.68 12.62
C VAL A 88 -3.04 5.44 11.98
N VAL A 89 -4.06 5.69 11.16
CA VAL A 89 -4.69 4.68 10.31
C VAL A 89 -4.52 5.08 8.84
N LEU A 90 -4.25 4.08 8.01
CA LEU A 90 -4.44 4.19 6.58
C LEU A 90 -5.90 3.88 6.29
N LYS A 91 -6.65 4.88 5.84
CA LYS A 91 -7.98 4.68 5.26
C LYS A 91 -7.80 4.25 3.81
N ILE A 92 -8.32 3.07 3.48
CA ILE A 92 -8.21 2.51 2.13
C ILE A 92 -9.25 3.14 1.19
N GLY A 93 -10.32 3.69 1.77
CA GLY A 93 -11.30 4.54 1.09
C GLY A 93 -12.26 3.80 0.17
N LYS A 94 -13.57 3.99 0.43
CA LYS A 94 -14.65 4.01 -0.56
C LYS A 94 -15.16 5.46 -0.71
N ASP A 95 -14.25 6.44 -0.79
CA ASP A 95 -14.63 7.86 -0.94
C ASP A 95 -14.88 8.25 -2.40
N GLU A 96 -14.66 7.32 -3.34
CA GLU A 96 -15.29 7.36 -4.65
C GLU A 96 -16.36 6.26 -4.64
N GLU A 97 -17.58 6.58 -5.10
CA GLU A 97 -18.57 5.56 -5.45
C GLU A 97 -17.85 4.39 -6.09
N PRO A 98 -18.12 3.12 -5.69
CA PRO A 98 -17.42 1.99 -6.27
C PRO A 98 -17.47 2.20 -7.77
N MET A 99 -16.31 2.43 -8.40
CA MET A 99 -16.22 2.53 -9.86
C MET A 99 -17.08 1.38 -10.32
N THR A 100 -18.22 1.68 -10.96
CA THR A 100 -19.19 0.65 -11.35
C THR A 100 -18.35 -0.44 -11.96
N GLU A 101 -18.30 -1.62 -11.31
CA GLU A 101 -17.48 -2.73 -11.80
C GLU A 101 -18.03 -2.99 -13.19
N ILE A 102 -17.41 -2.40 -14.22
CA ILE A 102 -17.76 -2.74 -15.57
C ILE A 102 -17.26 -4.17 -15.65
N PRO A 103 -18.13 -5.16 -15.91
CA PRO A 103 -17.74 -6.55 -16.01
C PRO A 103 -16.98 -6.71 -17.33
N HIS A 104 -15.82 -6.09 -17.43
CA HIS A 104 -14.87 -6.36 -18.47
C HIS A 104 -14.13 -7.60 -18.04
N ARG A 105 -14.34 -8.66 -18.82
CA ARG A 105 -13.46 -9.82 -18.85
C ARG A 105 -12.13 -9.35 -19.46
N VAL A 106 -11.41 -8.48 -18.76
CA VAL A 106 -10.05 -8.09 -19.14
C VAL A 106 -9.25 -9.38 -19.08
N ARG A 107 -8.90 -9.88 -20.26
CA ARG A 107 -7.99 -10.99 -20.46
C ARG A 107 -6.83 -10.41 -21.22
N CYS A 108 -5.63 -10.87 -20.89
CA CYS A 108 -4.50 -10.55 -21.73
C CYS A 108 -4.71 -11.15 -23.12
N PRO A 109 -4.10 -10.56 -24.17
CA PRO A 109 -4.23 -11.08 -25.52
C PRO A 109 -3.89 -12.58 -25.58
N GLU A 110 -4.54 -13.32 -26.49
CA GLU A 110 -4.23 -14.74 -26.69
C GLU A 110 -2.76 -14.92 -27.08
N GLY A 111 -2.06 -15.90 -26.48
CA GLY A 111 -0.63 -16.11 -26.69
C GLY A 111 0.30 -15.19 -25.90
N LYS A 112 -0.22 -14.47 -24.90
CA LYS A 112 0.52 -13.60 -23.96
C LYS A 112 0.32 -14.03 -22.50
N GLU A 113 0.46 -15.33 -22.24
CA GLU A 113 0.22 -15.93 -20.92
C GLU A 113 1.23 -15.48 -19.83
N ASP A 114 2.37 -14.93 -20.25
CA ASP A 114 3.39 -14.36 -19.37
C ASP A 114 3.14 -12.90 -18.96
N TRP A 115 2.05 -12.29 -19.45
CA TRP A 115 1.67 -10.92 -19.10
C TRP A 115 0.90 -10.89 -17.77
N ILE A 116 1.15 -9.85 -16.99
CA ILE A 116 0.51 -9.61 -15.70
C ILE A 116 -0.86 -8.99 -15.96
N LEU A 117 -1.93 -9.74 -15.68
CA LEU A 117 -3.30 -9.21 -15.72
C LEU A 117 -3.53 -8.25 -14.55
N GLY A 118 -3.73 -6.97 -14.85
CA GLY A 118 -4.20 -5.98 -13.89
C GLY A 118 -5.71 -5.75 -13.98
N LYS A 119 -6.21 -4.83 -13.16
CA LYS A 119 -7.66 -4.52 -13.09
C LYS A 119 -8.22 -3.92 -14.38
N THR A 120 -7.41 -3.15 -15.11
CA THR A 120 -7.85 -2.41 -16.31
C THR A 120 -7.07 -2.78 -17.55
N HIS A 121 -5.82 -3.27 -17.40
CA HIS A 121 -4.91 -3.55 -18.51
C HIS A 121 -4.07 -4.80 -18.19
N CYS A 122 -3.38 -5.32 -19.21
CA CYS A 122 -2.30 -6.29 -19.03
C CYS A 122 -0.95 -5.61 -19.15
N TYR A 123 0.02 -6.06 -18.36
CA TYR A 123 1.34 -5.47 -18.25
C TYR A 123 2.42 -6.50 -18.57
N TYR A 124 3.39 -6.11 -19.39
CA TYR A 124 4.59 -6.89 -19.64
C TYR A 124 5.82 -6.13 -19.15
N LEU A 125 6.63 -6.76 -18.31
CA LEU A 125 7.81 -6.14 -17.74
C LEU A 125 9.05 -6.52 -18.56
N VAL A 126 9.57 -5.58 -19.34
CA VAL A 126 10.80 -5.79 -20.13
C VAL A 126 12.02 -5.50 -19.26
N SER A 127 12.82 -6.52 -18.95
CA SER A 127 14.03 -6.40 -18.12
C SER A 127 15.34 -6.41 -18.91
N ASN A 128 15.29 -6.64 -20.23
CA ASN A 128 16.49 -6.74 -21.05
C ASN A 128 17.06 -5.35 -21.39
N VAL A 129 18.09 -4.94 -20.64
CA VAL A 129 18.77 -3.64 -20.76
C VAL A 129 19.38 -3.39 -22.15
N SER A 130 19.70 -4.44 -22.90
CA SER A 130 20.23 -4.31 -24.28
C SER A 130 19.18 -3.82 -25.29
N MET A 131 17.89 -3.89 -24.94
CA MET A 131 16.78 -3.40 -25.75
C MET A 131 16.38 -1.96 -25.41
N ILE A 132 16.79 -1.45 -24.25
CA ILE A 132 16.37 -0.13 -23.73
C ILE A 132 17.52 0.86 -23.93
N SER A 133 17.63 1.45 -25.12
CA SER A 133 18.65 2.50 -25.37
C SER A 133 18.20 3.89 -24.93
N SER A 134 16.88 4.13 -24.89
CA SER A 134 16.24 5.37 -24.41
C SER A 134 14.74 5.13 -24.19
N GLY A 135 14.07 6.01 -23.44
CA GLY A 135 12.61 5.94 -23.26
C GLY A 135 11.84 6.01 -24.58
N TYR A 136 12.30 6.79 -25.55
CA TYR A 136 11.71 6.87 -26.90
C TYR A 136 11.82 5.55 -27.68
N LYS A 137 12.95 4.85 -27.59
CA LYS A 137 13.11 3.55 -28.25
C LYS A 137 12.26 2.48 -27.57
N ALA A 138 12.20 2.49 -26.23
CA ALA A 138 11.35 1.58 -25.48
C ALA A 138 9.87 1.74 -25.85
N ASP A 139 9.38 2.98 -25.94
CA ASP A 139 8.01 3.29 -26.36
C ASP A 139 7.71 2.76 -27.77
N HIS A 140 8.54 3.11 -28.75
CA HIS A 140 8.41 2.64 -30.13
C HIS A 140 8.48 1.11 -30.28
N ASP A 141 9.36 0.45 -29.54
CA ASP A 141 9.50 -1.01 -29.62
C ASP A 141 8.34 -1.71 -28.89
N CYS A 142 7.77 -1.13 -27.84
CA CYS A 142 6.53 -1.62 -27.22
C CYS A 142 5.33 -1.55 -28.18
N PHE A 143 5.19 -0.49 -28.98
CA PHE A 143 4.12 -0.40 -30.01
C PHE A 143 4.21 -1.50 -31.07
N LYS A 144 5.40 -2.05 -31.35
CA LYS A 144 5.58 -3.15 -32.31
C LYS A 144 5.19 -4.53 -31.76
N VAL A 145 5.04 -4.66 -30.45
CA VAL A 145 4.62 -5.93 -29.83
C VAL A 145 3.12 -6.18 -30.02
N ASP A 146 2.36 -5.12 -30.37
CA ASP A 146 0.91 -5.14 -30.63
C ASP A 146 0.53 -5.38 -32.11
N SER A 147 1.49 -5.62 -33.01
CA SER A 147 1.27 -5.84 -34.46
C SER A 147 1.63 -7.23 -34.94
#